data_AF-A0A7Z9PZX3-F1
#
_entry.id   AF-A0A7Z9PZX3-F1
#
_cell.length_a   1.000
_cell.length_b   1.000
_cell.length_c   1.000
_cell.angle_alpha   90.00
_cell.angle_beta   90.00
_cell.angle_gamma   90.00
#
_symmetry.space_group_name_H-M   'P 1'
#
loop_
_entity.id
_entity.type
_entity.pdbx_description
1 polymer ?
#
loop_
_entity_poly.entity_id
_entity_poly.type
_entity_poly.pdbx_seq_one_letter_code
_entity_poly.pdbx_strand_id
1 'polypeptide(L)'
;MDLADCSAFETWLSTHRARWRDRTIQTLLRRAGELREADDQESALEAAHQALGLDPLSERAHALVIKLLRERGDFAAARRQWDICLKTTLQELGSVPSILSCWGPALSEDAACRIYLLGQPRLVVNGAITALPYQKTTALLAYLACQGEALERQQVRDLLWPGSRADKAAANLRHALHFLRKCVGDVLCTHGDTLWLDPARFWLDTQWLEM
;
A
#
# COMPACT_ATOMS: atom_id res chain seq x y z
N MET A 1 15.71 20.85 -42.86
CA MET A 1 15.86 21.44 -41.53
C MET A 1 15.30 20.42 -40.57
N ASP A 2 16.18 19.69 -39.91
CA ASP A 2 15.86 18.51 -39.11
C ASP A 2 15.28 18.96 -37.77
N LEU A 3 14.07 18.50 -37.44
CA LEU A 3 13.41 18.80 -36.17
C LEU A 3 14.08 18.07 -34.98
N ALA A 4 14.95 17.09 -35.27
CA ALA A 4 15.65 16.28 -34.28
C ALA A 4 16.65 17.06 -33.38
N ASP A 5 17.07 18.27 -33.77
CA ASP A 5 18.06 19.05 -33.02
C ASP A 5 17.46 20.10 -32.06
N CYS A 6 16.12 20.21 -31.96
CA CYS A 6 15.49 21.25 -31.16
C CYS A 6 15.02 20.74 -29.79
N SER A 7 15.94 20.65 -28.82
CA SER A 7 15.64 20.27 -27.43
C SER A 7 14.53 21.11 -26.78
N ALA A 8 14.38 22.37 -27.17
CA ALA A 8 13.30 23.25 -26.71
C ALA A 8 11.92 22.82 -27.22
N PHE A 9 11.81 22.37 -28.48
CA PHE A 9 10.55 21.86 -29.03
C PHE A 9 10.18 20.52 -28.41
N GLU A 10 11.14 19.60 -28.25
CA GLU A 10 10.91 18.31 -27.58
C GLU A 10 10.51 18.48 -26.10
N THR A 11 11.13 19.43 -25.40
CA THR A 11 10.74 19.81 -24.02
C THR A 11 9.34 20.41 -23.98
N TRP A 12 9.00 21.28 -24.92
CA TRP A 12 7.65 21.85 -25.01
C TRP A 12 6.58 20.80 -25.33
N LEU A 13 6.87 19.88 -26.25
CA LEU A 13 5.96 18.83 -26.70
C LEU A 13 5.74 17.78 -25.62
N SER A 14 6.80 17.34 -24.93
CA SER A 14 6.71 16.44 -23.78
C SER A 14 5.90 17.07 -22.64
N THR A 15 6.15 18.34 -22.31
CA THR A 15 5.39 19.09 -21.31
C THR A 15 3.90 19.17 -21.69
N HIS A 16 3.60 19.45 -22.97
CA HIS A 16 2.22 19.45 -23.44
C HIS A 16 1.59 18.06 -23.30
N ARG A 17 2.21 17.01 -23.86
CA ARG A 17 1.66 15.64 -23.75
C ARG A 17 1.40 15.23 -22.30
N ALA A 18 2.33 15.52 -21.38
CA ALA A 18 2.16 15.26 -19.95
C ALA A 18 0.93 16.00 -19.39
N ARG A 19 0.81 17.30 -19.66
CA ARG A 19 -0.33 18.11 -19.18
C ARG A 19 -1.68 17.62 -19.70
N TRP A 20 -1.76 17.21 -20.97
CA TRP A 20 -2.99 16.68 -21.56
C TRP A 20 -3.35 15.33 -20.94
N ARG A 21 -2.37 14.44 -20.78
CA ARG A 21 -2.52 13.15 -20.10
C ARG A 21 -3.05 13.33 -18.67
N ASP A 22 -2.46 14.22 -17.89
CA ASP A 22 -2.87 14.47 -16.51
C ASP A 22 -4.30 15.02 -16.42
N ARG A 23 -4.68 15.94 -17.31
CA ARG A 23 -6.05 16.47 -17.37
C ARG A 23 -7.08 15.41 -17.73
N THR A 24 -6.74 14.55 -18.68
CA THR A 24 -7.61 13.44 -19.09
C THR A 24 -7.79 12.46 -17.93
N ILE A 25 -6.71 12.07 -17.27
CA ILE A 25 -6.74 11.21 -16.07
C ILE A 25 -7.62 11.84 -14.98
N GLN A 26 -7.43 13.11 -14.65
CA GLN A 26 -8.24 13.79 -13.65
C GLN A 26 -9.73 13.81 -14.00
N THR A 27 -10.05 13.97 -15.28
CA THR A 27 -11.44 13.96 -15.76
C THR A 27 -12.06 12.58 -15.67
N LEU A 28 -11.31 11.53 -16.06
CA LEU A 28 -11.74 10.14 -15.94
C LEU A 28 -11.97 9.74 -14.48
N LEU A 29 -11.06 10.12 -13.57
CA LEU A 29 -11.20 9.83 -12.14
C LEU A 29 -12.38 10.57 -11.50
N ARG A 30 -12.65 11.81 -11.91
CA ARG A 30 -13.84 12.56 -11.44
C ARG A 30 -15.12 11.88 -11.90
N ARG A 31 -15.19 11.54 -13.20
CA ARG A 31 -16.34 10.82 -13.79
C ARG A 31 -16.55 9.47 -13.11
N ALA A 32 -15.48 8.73 -12.84
CA ALA A 32 -15.56 7.46 -12.11
C ALA A 32 -16.12 7.66 -10.68
N GLY A 33 -15.77 8.75 -10.01
CA GLY A 33 -16.36 9.13 -8.72
C GLY A 33 -17.86 9.42 -8.82
N GLU A 34 -18.27 10.22 -9.80
CA GLU A 34 -19.69 10.54 -10.07
C GLU A 34 -20.51 9.29 -10.40
N LEU A 35 -19.98 8.39 -11.23
CA LEU A 35 -20.62 7.13 -11.60
C LEU A 35 -20.76 6.19 -10.40
N ARG A 36 -19.76 6.14 -9.52
CA ARG A 36 -19.82 5.38 -8.27
C ARG A 36 -20.93 5.89 -7.34
N GLU A 37 -21.09 7.21 -7.23
CA GLU A 37 -22.18 7.83 -6.44
C GLU A 37 -23.56 7.56 -7.05
N ALA A 38 -23.63 7.40 -8.37
CA ALA A 38 -24.83 7.00 -9.10
C ALA A 38 -25.10 5.48 -9.08
N ASP A 39 -24.33 4.69 -8.32
CA ASP A 39 -24.37 3.22 -8.26
C ASP A 39 -24.10 2.51 -9.61
N ASP A 40 -23.63 3.23 -10.63
CA ASP A 40 -23.12 2.66 -11.88
C ASP A 40 -21.66 2.24 -11.69
N GLN A 41 -21.49 1.18 -10.89
CA GLN A 41 -20.17 0.69 -10.57
C GLN A 41 -19.42 0.25 -11.84
N GLU A 42 -20.10 -0.38 -12.82
CA GLU A 42 -19.47 -0.94 -14.03
C GLU A 42 -18.75 0.15 -14.82
N SER A 43 -19.48 1.22 -15.17
CA SER A 43 -18.91 2.37 -15.87
C SER A 43 -17.83 3.08 -15.04
N ALA A 44 -17.99 3.13 -13.72
CA ALA A 44 -16.97 3.73 -12.83
C ALA A 44 -15.63 2.96 -12.92
N LEU A 45 -15.69 1.64 -12.92
CA LEU A 45 -14.51 0.78 -13.03
C LEU A 45 -13.86 0.88 -14.41
N GLU A 46 -14.66 0.97 -15.47
CA GLU A 46 -14.15 1.19 -16.83
C GLU A 46 -13.40 2.53 -16.93
N ALA A 47 -13.99 3.63 -16.44
CA ALA A 47 -13.35 4.94 -16.45
C ALA A 47 -12.03 4.97 -15.65
N ALA A 48 -11.98 4.27 -14.51
CA ALA A 48 -10.76 4.13 -13.72
C ALA A 48 -9.67 3.30 -14.44
N HIS A 49 -10.04 2.22 -15.13
CA HIS A 49 -9.10 1.46 -15.97
C HIS A 49 -8.61 2.25 -17.19
N GLN A 50 -9.47 3.06 -17.81
CA GLN A 50 -9.07 3.97 -18.89
C GLN A 50 -7.99 4.96 -18.40
N ALA A 51 -8.09 5.45 -17.16
CA ALA A 51 -7.06 6.30 -16.57
C ALA A 51 -5.73 5.56 -16.40
N LEU A 52 -5.75 4.29 -15.99
CA LEU A 52 -4.56 3.43 -15.91
C LEU A 52 -3.95 3.12 -17.29
N GLY A 53 -4.78 3.04 -18.33
CA GLY A 53 -4.31 2.91 -19.71
C GLY A 53 -3.51 4.14 -20.19
N LEU A 54 -3.79 5.32 -19.64
CA LEU A 54 -3.03 6.54 -19.91
C LEU A 54 -1.77 6.66 -19.04
N ASP A 55 -1.86 6.25 -17.77
CA ASP A 55 -0.74 6.24 -16.85
C ASP A 55 -0.79 5.03 -15.90
N PRO A 56 -0.02 3.97 -16.18
CA PRO A 56 0.07 2.80 -15.29
C PRO A 56 0.60 3.12 -13.89
N LEU A 57 1.29 4.26 -13.71
CA LEU A 57 1.81 4.72 -12.42
C LEU A 57 0.82 5.59 -11.64
N SER A 58 -0.40 5.79 -12.16
CA SER A 58 -1.41 6.59 -11.47
C SER A 58 -1.93 5.87 -10.22
N GLU A 59 -1.30 6.15 -9.09
CA GLU A 59 -1.70 5.63 -7.78
C GLU A 59 -3.18 5.94 -7.45
N ARG A 60 -3.66 7.14 -7.78
CA ARG A 60 -5.07 7.50 -7.57
C ARG A 60 -6.03 6.62 -8.36
N ALA A 61 -5.66 6.24 -9.59
CA ALA A 61 -6.47 5.34 -10.40
C ALA A 61 -6.47 3.92 -9.85
N HIS A 62 -5.30 3.41 -9.44
CA HIS A 62 -5.20 2.12 -8.72
C HIS A 62 -6.08 2.10 -7.47
N ALA A 63 -5.98 3.14 -6.62
CA ALA A 63 -6.77 3.24 -5.40
C ALA A 63 -8.28 3.20 -5.66
N LEU A 64 -8.76 3.88 -6.72
CA LEU A 64 -10.18 3.87 -7.09
C LEU A 64 -10.64 2.51 -7.63
N VAL A 65 -9.85 1.86 -8.49
CA VAL A 65 -10.13 0.49 -8.98
C VAL A 65 -10.23 -0.47 -7.80
N ILE A 66 -9.25 -0.44 -6.89
CA ILE A 66 -9.22 -1.25 -5.67
C ILE A 66 -10.49 -1.04 -4.85
N LYS A 67 -10.87 0.23 -4.62
CA LYS A 67 -12.06 0.58 -3.84
C LYS A 67 -13.33 0.02 -4.48
N LEU A 68 -13.52 0.22 -5.78
CA LEU A 68 -14.69 -0.26 -6.52
C LEU A 68 -14.78 -1.80 -6.49
N LEU A 69 -13.65 -2.51 -6.63
CA LEU A 69 -13.62 -3.97 -6.57
C LEU A 69 -13.98 -4.49 -5.17
N ARG A 70 -13.53 -3.81 -4.11
CA ARG A 70 -13.90 -4.15 -2.72
C ARG A 70 -15.37 -3.87 -2.42
N GLU A 71 -15.91 -2.75 -2.88
CA GLU A 71 -17.33 -2.40 -2.73
C GLU A 71 -18.25 -3.44 -3.42
N ARG A 72 -17.77 -4.10 -4.48
CA ARG A 72 -18.45 -5.23 -5.14
C ARG A 72 -18.25 -6.59 -4.45
N GLY A 73 -17.36 -6.68 -3.47
CA GLY A 73 -16.96 -7.93 -2.82
C GLY A 73 -15.90 -8.76 -3.58
N ASP A 74 -15.35 -8.27 -4.70
CA ASP A 74 -14.27 -8.95 -5.43
C ASP A 74 -12.89 -8.61 -4.83
N PHE A 75 -12.67 -9.10 -3.61
CA PHE A 75 -11.40 -8.93 -2.89
C PHE A 75 -10.22 -9.57 -3.62
N ALA A 76 -10.46 -10.62 -4.41
CA ALA A 76 -9.41 -11.29 -5.17
C ALA A 76 -8.92 -10.41 -6.33
N ALA A 77 -9.83 -9.76 -7.07
CA ALA A 77 -9.47 -8.79 -8.10
C ALA A 77 -8.82 -7.54 -7.51
N ALA A 78 -9.36 -7.02 -6.41
CA ALA A 78 -8.73 -5.92 -5.70
C ALA A 78 -7.27 -6.28 -5.39
N ARG A 79 -7.03 -7.49 -4.85
CA ARG A 79 -5.68 -7.90 -4.43
C ARG A 79 -4.72 -7.97 -5.60
N ARG A 80 -5.18 -8.52 -6.73
CA ARG A 80 -4.40 -8.50 -7.98
C ARG A 80 -4.06 -7.07 -8.40
N GLN A 81 -5.01 -6.13 -8.27
CA GLN A 81 -4.77 -4.74 -8.62
C GLN A 81 -3.71 -4.09 -7.71
N TRP A 82 -3.73 -4.38 -6.41
CA TRP A 82 -2.69 -3.96 -5.49
C TRP A 82 -1.32 -4.53 -5.84
N ASP A 83 -1.25 -5.84 -6.12
CA ASP A 83 -0.01 -6.49 -6.54
C ASP A 83 0.55 -5.85 -7.82
N ILE A 84 -0.31 -5.46 -8.77
CA ILE A 84 0.07 -4.72 -9.98
C ILE A 84 0.63 -3.34 -9.61
N CYS A 85 -0.11 -2.53 -8.85
CA CYS A 85 0.33 -1.19 -8.45
C CYS A 85 1.68 -1.23 -7.74
N LEU A 86 1.80 -2.10 -6.72
CA LEU A 86 3.03 -2.27 -5.95
C LEU A 86 4.20 -2.67 -6.85
N LYS A 87 4.00 -3.65 -7.72
CA LYS A 87 5.06 -4.09 -8.65
C LYS A 87 5.48 -2.97 -9.59
N THR A 88 4.54 -2.28 -10.22
CA THR A 88 4.82 -1.21 -11.19
C THR A 88 5.55 -0.04 -10.51
N THR A 89 5.06 0.45 -9.37
CA THR A 89 5.71 1.55 -8.64
C THR A 89 7.11 1.19 -8.17
N LEU A 90 7.31 -0.03 -7.65
CA LEU A 90 8.65 -0.47 -7.24
C LEU A 90 9.62 -0.58 -8.43
N GLN A 91 9.15 -1.03 -9.59
CA GLN A 91 9.98 -1.18 -10.79
C GLN A 91 10.36 0.16 -11.40
N GLU A 92 9.42 1.11 -11.47
CA GLU A 92 9.64 2.38 -12.17
C GLU A 92 10.18 3.49 -11.25
N LEU A 93 9.75 3.52 -9.97
CA LEU A 93 10.08 4.59 -9.03
C LEU A 93 10.99 4.15 -7.89
N GLY A 94 11.16 2.84 -7.67
CA GLY A 94 11.97 2.31 -6.56
C GLY A 94 11.38 2.59 -5.17
N SER A 95 10.11 3.04 -5.11
CA SER A 95 9.40 3.39 -3.89
C SER A 95 8.11 2.59 -3.74
N VAL A 96 7.61 2.50 -2.50
CA VAL A 96 6.32 1.88 -2.19
C VAL A 96 5.22 2.87 -2.56
N PRO A 97 4.07 2.42 -3.15
CA PRO A 97 2.96 3.31 -3.43
C PRO A 97 2.47 4.05 -2.19
N SER A 98 2.25 5.35 -2.30
CA SER A 98 1.68 6.17 -1.22
C SER A 98 0.23 5.81 -0.89
N ILE A 99 -0.48 5.16 -1.82
CA ILE A 99 -1.85 4.66 -1.62
C ILE A 99 -1.95 3.42 -0.72
N LEU A 100 -0.85 2.96 -0.11
CA LEU A 100 -0.86 1.86 0.86
C LEU A 100 -1.92 2.08 1.96
N SER A 101 -2.09 3.33 2.41
CA SER A 101 -3.11 3.73 3.39
C SER A 101 -4.54 3.64 2.85
N CYS A 102 -4.73 3.76 1.53
CA CYS A 102 -6.05 3.71 0.88
C CYS A 102 -6.59 2.29 0.73
N TRP A 103 -5.73 1.27 0.78
CA TRP A 103 -6.13 -0.12 0.63
C TRP A 103 -7.05 -0.56 1.78
N GLY A 104 -6.71 -0.19 3.03
CA GLY A 104 -7.36 -0.70 4.25
C GLY A 104 -7.24 -2.24 4.37
N PRO A 105 -6.87 -2.83 5.52
CA PRO A 105 -6.56 -4.26 5.60
C PRO A 105 -7.68 -5.17 5.08
N ALA A 106 -7.31 -6.42 4.80
CA ALA A 106 -8.18 -7.44 4.27
C ALA A 106 -9.47 -7.52 5.09
N LEU A 107 -10.60 -7.17 4.47
CA LEU A 107 -11.92 -7.24 5.10
C LEU A 107 -12.45 -8.68 5.21
N SER A 108 -11.72 -9.66 4.67
CA SER A 108 -12.21 -11.04 4.65
C SER A 108 -11.98 -11.75 5.98
N GLU A 109 -12.97 -12.56 6.37
CA GLU A 109 -12.81 -13.53 7.45
C GLU A 109 -11.76 -14.61 7.13
N ASP A 110 -11.28 -14.69 5.89
CA ASP A 110 -10.27 -15.64 5.45
C ASP A 110 -8.85 -15.07 5.44
N ALA A 111 -8.63 -13.87 6.00
CA ALA A 111 -7.30 -13.29 6.11
C ALA A 111 -6.37 -14.28 6.85
N ALA A 112 -5.30 -14.69 6.15
CA ALA A 112 -4.31 -15.64 6.66
C ALA A 112 -3.59 -15.12 7.92
N CYS A 113 -3.62 -13.81 8.16
CA CYS A 113 -3.06 -13.16 9.33
C CYS A 113 -4.10 -12.22 9.94
N ARG A 114 -4.35 -12.34 11.25
CA ARG A 114 -5.21 -11.46 12.02
C ARG A 114 -4.44 -10.88 13.18
N ILE A 115 -4.52 -9.57 13.30
CA ILE A 115 -3.87 -8.79 14.34
C ILE A 115 -4.97 -8.22 15.23
N TYR A 116 -4.88 -8.54 16.51
CA TYR A 116 -5.77 -8.03 17.54
C TYR A 116 -4.99 -7.08 18.43
N LEU A 117 -5.39 -5.82 18.50
CA LEU A 117 -4.79 -4.77 19.33
C LEU A 117 -5.77 -4.23 20.38
N LEU A 118 -7.07 -4.56 20.29
CA LEU A 118 -8.05 -4.22 21.32
C LEU A 118 -7.85 -5.16 22.53
N GLY A 119 -7.07 -4.67 23.51
CA GLY A 119 -6.69 -5.41 24.70
C GLY A 119 -5.24 -5.90 24.62
N GLN A 120 -4.96 -7.12 25.08
CA GLN A 120 -3.61 -7.67 24.94
C GLN A 120 -3.34 -8.01 23.46
N PRO A 121 -2.24 -7.49 22.87
CA PRO A 121 -1.90 -7.77 21.49
C PRO A 121 -1.83 -9.27 21.21
N ARG A 122 -2.58 -9.73 20.22
CA ARG A 122 -2.64 -11.14 19.81
C ARG A 122 -2.50 -11.25 18.30
N LEU A 123 -1.78 -12.27 17.86
CA LEU A 123 -1.56 -12.59 16.46
C LEU A 123 -2.14 -13.97 16.19
N VAL A 124 -2.98 -14.08 15.17
CA VAL A 124 -3.51 -15.37 14.69
C VAL A 124 -3.08 -15.54 13.23
N VAL A 125 -2.38 -16.62 12.92
CA VAL A 125 -1.90 -16.92 11.57
C VAL A 125 -2.41 -18.29 11.15
N ASN A 126 -3.06 -18.36 9.99
CA ASN A 126 -3.72 -19.56 9.47
C ASN A 126 -4.62 -20.25 10.51
N GLY A 127 -5.36 -19.45 11.29
CA GLY A 127 -6.26 -19.92 12.34
C GLY A 127 -5.60 -20.33 13.67
N ALA A 128 -4.26 -20.31 13.77
CA ALA A 128 -3.54 -20.65 15.00
C ALA A 128 -3.02 -19.40 15.71
N ILE A 129 -3.13 -19.36 17.05
CA ILE A 129 -2.53 -18.29 17.85
C ILE A 129 -1.00 -18.40 17.78
N THR A 130 -0.36 -17.33 17.31
CA THR A 130 1.10 -17.23 17.21
C THR A 130 1.62 -16.37 18.34
N ALA A 131 2.49 -16.93 19.17
CA ALA A 131 3.12 -16.19 20.27
C ALA A 131 4.02 -15.07 19.72
N LEU A 132 3.92 -13.87 20.32
CA LEU A 132 4.82 -12.76 20.09
C LEU A 132 5.76 -12.63 21.31
N PRO A 133 6.87 -13.38 21.37
CA PRO A 133 7.67 -13.52 22.59
C PRO A 133 8.45 -12.24 22.94
N TYR A 134 8.64 -11.34 21.98
CA TYR A 134 9.48 -10.15 22.16
C TYR A 134 8.62 -8.87 22.16
N GLN A 135 8.68 -8.12 23.26
CA GLN A 135 7.89 -6.91 23.45
C GLN A 135 8.10 -5.88 22.33
N LYS A 136 9.35 -5.69 21.86
CA LYS A 136 9.62 -4.76 20.74
C LYS A 136 9.18 -5.32 19.38
N THR A 137 9.12 -6.63 19.19
CA THR A 137 8.50 -7.22 17.99
C THR A 137 6.99 -6.99 18.00
N THR A 138 6.35 -7.14 19.16
CA THR A 138 4.92 -6.84 19.33
C THR A 138 4.64 -5.37 19.05
N ALA A 139 5.45 -4.46 19.63
CA ALA A 139 5.34 -3.02 19.38
C ALA A 139 5.57 -2.68 17.90
N LEU A 140 6.53 -3.31 17.24
CA LEU A 140 6.77 -3.13 15.80
C LEU A 140 5.56 -3.56 14.96
N LEU A 141 4.99 -4.73 15.23
CA LEU A 141 3.80 -5.23 14.54
C LEU A 141 2.62 -4.28 14.73
N ALA A 142 2.34 -3.90 15.98
CA ALA A 142 1.25 -3.00 16.32
C ALA A 142 1.44 -1.63 15.63
N TYR A 143 2.66 -1.09 15.64
CA TYR A 143 2.95 0.19 15.01
C TYR A 143 2.73 0.15 13.49
N LEU A 144 3.24 -0.89 12.81
CA LEU A 144 3.04 -1.04 11.37
C LEU A 144 1.56 -1.24 10.99
N ALA A 145 0.84 -2.04 11.77
CA ALA A 145 -0.57 -2.31 11.52
C ALA A 145 -1.44 -1.06 11.70
N CYS A 146 -1.17 -0.25 12.73
CA CYS A 146 -1.89 0.99 12.97
C CYS A 146 -1.55 2.10 11.98
N GLN A 147 -0.27 2.23 11.57
CA GLN A 147 0.12 3.27 10.62
C GLN A 147 -0.47 3.01 9.23
N GLY A 148 -0.53 1.75 8.78
CA GLY A 148 -1.04 1.42 7.44
C GLY A 148 -0.20 2.01 6.30
N GLU A 149 1.01 2.48 6.61
CA GLU A 149 1.94 3.16 5.71
C GLU A 149 3.31 2.48 5.69
N ALA A 150 4.11 2.83 4.69
CA ALA A 150 5.45 2.32 4.53
C ALA A 150 6.41 3.19 5.35
N LEU A 151 7.21 2.54 6.21
CA LEU A 151 8.07 3.23 7.16
C LEU A 151 9.54 3.01 6.84
N GLU A 152 10.34 4.05 7.04
CA GLU A 152 11.78 3.91 7.00
C GLU A 152 12.29 3.15 8.23
N ARG A 153 13.30 2.30 8.03
CA ARG A 153 13.94 1.58 9.14
C ARG A 153 14.53 2.54 10.15
N GLN A 154 14.96 3.74 9.74
CA GLN A 154 15.43 4.78 10.66
C GLN A 154 14.32 5.25 11.60
N GLN A 155 13.14 5.61 11.08
CA GLN A 155 11.99 6.01 11.89
C GLN A 155 11.61 4.94 12.92
N VAL A 156 11.61 3.66 12.50
CA VAL A 156 11.33 2.54 13.39
C VAL A 156 12.39 2.38 14.48
N ARG A 157 13.67 2.59 14.15
CA ARG A 157 14.78 2.54 15.14
C ARG A 157 14.60 3.61 16.22
N ASP A 158 14.32 4.84 15.80
CA ASP A 158 14.19 6.00 16.69
C ASP A 158 12.98 5.86 17.62
N LEU A 159 11.89 5.30 17.11
CA LEU A 159 10.69 5.02 17.90
C LEU A 159 10.89 3.90 18.93
N LEU A 160 11.44 2.75 18.51
CA LEU A 160 11.44 1.54 19.34
C LEU A 160 12.67 1.42 20.25
N TRP A 161 13.80 2.03 19.92
CA TRP A 161 15.02 2.01 20.73
C TRP A 161 15.59 3.42 20.94
N PRO A 162 14.81 4.35 21.53
CA PRO A 162 15.28 5.70 21.77
C PRO A 162 16.54 5.70 22.65
N GLY A 163 17.50 6.55 22.34
CA GLY A 163 18.77 6.68 23.07
C GLY A 163 19.78 5.53 22.86
N SER A 164 19.47 4.54 22.02
CA SER A 164 20.45 3.53 21.62
C SER A 164 21.41 4.07 20.56
N ARG A 165 22.68 3.65 20.60
CA ARG A 165 23.63 3.91 19.51
C ARG A 165 23.12 3.28 18.20
N ALA A 166 23.36 3.95 17.08
CA ALA A 166 22.80 3.59 15.77
C ALA A 166 23.04 2.12 15.36
N ASP A 167 24.24 1.59 15.60
CA ASP A 167 24.60 0.20 15.31
C ASP A 167 23.82 -0.81 16.17
N LYS A 168 23.62 -0.52 17.46
CA LYS A 168 22.84 -1.33 18.40
C LYS A 168 21.36 -1.30 18.04
N ALA A 169 20.82 -0.12 17.71
CA ALA A 169 19.45 0.02 17.23
C ALA A 169 19.21 -0.76 15.92
N ALA A 170 20.17 -0.71 14.99
CA ALA A 170 20.11 -1.48 13.75
C ALA A 170 20.17 -3.00 13.98
N ALA A 171 21.03 -3.47 14.90
CA ALA A 171 21.09 -4.88 15.28
C ALA A 171 19.76 -5.36 15.90
N ASN A 172 19.19 -4.57 16.81
CA ASN A 172 17.91 -4.88 17.43
C ASN A 172 16.77 -4.89 16.42
N LEU A 173 16.74 -3.95 15.47
CA LEU A 173 15.72 -3.94 14.42
C LEU A 173 15.84 -5.17 13.51
N ARG A 174 17.05 -5.56 13.09
CA ARG A 174 17.24 -6.80 12.31
C ARG A 174 16.73 -8.03 13.06
N HIS A 175 17.01 -8.11 14.35
CA HIS A 175 16.51 -9.17 15.21
C HIS A 175 14.98 -9.17 15.28
N ALA A 176 14.37 -8.02 15.59
CA ALA A 176 12.91 -7.88 15.65
C ALA A 176 12.23 -8.25 14.32
N LEU A 177 12.79 -7.81 13.18
CA LEU A 177 12.30 -8.14 11.84
C LEU A 177 12.44 -9.63 11.52
N HIS A 178 13.54 -10.28 11.93
CA HIS A 178 13.71 -11.72 11.76
C HIS A 178 12.63 -12.51 12.49
N PHE A 179 12.38 -12.17 13.76
CA PHE A 179 11.30 -12.79 14.55
C PHE A 179 9.93 -12.51 13.96
N LEU A 180 9.67 -11.26 13.55
CA LEU A 180 8.39 -10.88 12.97
C LEU A 180 8.12 -11.65 11.67
N ARG A 181 9.11 -11.75 10.77
CA ARG A 181 9.02 -12.52 9.52
C ARG A 181 8.68 -13.99 9.78
N LYS A 182 9.27 -14.61 10.81
CA LYS A 182 8.92 -15.99 11.20
C LYS A 182 7.48 -16.14 11.67
N CYS A 183 6.89 -15.09 12.24
CA CYS A 183 5.52 -15.12 12.73
C CYS A 183 4.51 -14.86 11.61
N VAL A 184 4.73 -13.83 10.77
CA VAL A 184 3.74 -13.34 9.80
C VAL A 184 4.05 -13.66 8.34
N GLY A 185 5.23 -14.21 8.04
CA GLY A 185 5.64 -14.55 6.67
C GLY A 185 5.63 -13.35 5.73
N ASP A 186 5.00 -13.54 4.57
CA ASP A 186 4.92 -12.56 3.48
C ASP A 186 4.04 -11.34 3.78
N VAL A 187 3.33 -11.33 4.92
CA VAL A 187 2.64 -10.12 5.38
C VAL A 187 3.66 -9.02 5.65
N LEU A 188 4.86 -9.34 6.14
CA LEU A 188 5.92 -8.36 6.35
C LEU A 188 6.73 -8.17 5.07
N CYS A 189 6.59 -7.01 4.45
CA CYS A 189 7.32 -6.64 3.25
C CYS A 189 8.46 -5.67 3.56
N THR A 190 9.51 -5.74 2.74
CA THR A 190 10.70 -4.86 2.85
C THR A 190 11.24 -4.56 1.47
N HIS A 191 11.57 -3.30 1.19
CA HIS A 191 12.23 -2.85 -0.04
C HIS A 191 13.18 -1.70 0.29
N GLY A 192 14.46 -1.82 -0.07
CA GLY A 192 15.48 -0.85 0.37
C GLY A 192 15.51 -0.70 1.90
N ASP A 193 15.49 0.55 2.37
CA ASP A 193 15.40 0.89 3.81
C ASP A 193 13.95 1.02 4.29
N THR A 194 12.96 0.62 3.49
CA THR A 194 11.53 0.73 3.82
C THR A 194 10.95 -0.62 4.21
N LEU A 195 9.98 -0.60 5.13
CA LEU A 195 9.22 -1.77 5.56
C LEU A 195 7.72 -1.43 5.75
N TRP A 196 6.84 -2.38 5.46
CA TRP A 196 5.39 -2.24 5.61
C TRP A 196 4.74 -3.61 5.84
N LEU A 197 3.46 -3.61 6.23
CA LEU A 197 2.63 -4.81 6.17
C LEU A 197 1.80 -4.79 4.89
N ASP A 198 1.79 -5.88 4.12
CA ASP A 198 0.95 -6.03 2.94
C ASP A 198 -0.53 -5.99 3.37
N PRO A 199 -1.24 -4.90 3.07
CA PRO A 199 -2.57 -4.69 3.63
C PRO A 199 -3.59 -5.63 2.97
N ALA A 200 -3.25 -6.29 1.86
CA ALA A 200 -4.07 -7.34 1.27
C ALA A 200 -3.99 -8.68 2.01
N ARG A 201 -3.12 -8.81 3.02
CA ARG A 201 -2.80 -10.10 3.67
C ARG A 201 -3.07 -10.17 5.17
N PHE A 202 -3.45 -9.07 5.80
CA PHE A 202 -3.82 -9.08 7.22
C PHE A 202 -5.14 -8.39 7.47
N TRP A 203 -5.78 -8.75 8.58
CA TRP A 203 -6.95 -8.09 9.16
C TRP A 203 -6.58 -7.47 10.51
N LEU A 204 -7.24 -6.37 10.89
CA LEU A 204 -6.99 -5.63 12.13
C LEU A 204 -8.31 -5.32 12.87
N ASP A 205 -8.37 -5.61 14.18
CA ASP A 205 -9.59 -5.46 14.99
C ASP A 205 -9.98 -4.01 15.34
N THR A 206 -9.04 -3.06 15.31
CA THR A 206 -9.33 -1.64 15.65
C THR A 206 -10.14 -0.93 14.58
N GLN A 207 -10.35 -1.53 13.42
CA GLN A 207 -10.91 -0.85 12.25
C GLN A 207 -12.43 -0.92 12.12
N TRP A 208 -13.08 -1.66 13.01
CA TRP A 208 -14.55 -1.66 13.13
C TRP A 208 -15.08 -0.36 13.75
N LEU A 209 -14.20 0.52 14.25
CA LEU A 209 -14.56 1.76 14.92
C LEU A 209 -14.65 2.99 13.99
N GLU A 210 -14.23 2.86 12.73
CA GLU A 210 -14.21 3.98 11.77
C GLU A 210 -15.31 3.88 10.68
N MET A 211 -16.21 2.90 10.80
CA MET A 211 -17.41 2.77 9.96
C MET A 211 -18.60 3.55 10.50
#